data_AF-F3FI46-F1
#
_entry.id   AF-F3FI46-F1
#
_cell.length_a   1.000
_cell.length_b   1.000
_cell.length_c   1.000
_cell.angle_alpha   90.00
_cell.angle_beta   90.00
_cell.angle_gamma   90.00
#
_symmetry.space_group_name_H-M   'P 1'
#
loop_
_entity.id
_entity.type
_entity.pdbx_description
1 polymer ?
#
loop_
_entity_poly.entity_id
_entity_poly.type
_entity_poly.pdbx_seq_one_letter_code
_entity_poly.pdbx_strand_id
1 'polypeptide(L)'
;MDQESIVRYWHAVELLQPQSAPKLKKRANRYEAFIHDTSIQRPLLPWTPESIVSQQELPKKRIWSHTLYAHLYDSRLVAEKLDTMYGADQGYQEPGFRESAVFAAKFTMAGRLVDDSLVLSSEAWFLGRVLTGKDWTRGFETDQKTVRERANALLEGEVSSADLRELTHWTLQFLGLGDFFGEMDHHHFRFRSQPVKPDKPESEDDPLNSFLLDDLADVADAISRGVKSEPLDQYLRYHDPELRLHMDDKRASLPLMGRLMPDAYAS
;
A
#
# COMPACT_ATOMS: atom_id res chain seq x y z
N MET A 1 14.14 4.99 24.63
CA MET A 1 13.09 4.98 23.57
C MET A 1 11.92 4.25 24.18
N ASP A 2 10.74 4.85 24.24
CA ASP A 2 9.58 4.23 24.88
C ASP A 2 9.09 3.03 24.06
N GLN A 3 8.58 1.98 24.69
CA GLN A 3 8.09 0.77 24.01
C GLN A 3 6.95 1.07 23.05
N GLU A 4 6.13 2.08 23.36
CA GLU A 4 5.12 2.64 22.45
C GLU A 4 5.75 3.14 21.15
N SER A 5 6.93 3.77 21.21
CA SER A 5 7.61 4.31 20.02
C SER A 5 8.03 3.20 19.04
N ILE A 6 8.28 1.98 19.52
CA ILE A 6 8.58 0.82 18.65
C ILE A 6 7.36 0.43 17.83
N VAL A 7 6.18 0.36 18.46
CA VAL A 7 4.94 0.02 17.74
C VAL A 7 4.50 1.15 16.83
N ARG A 8 4.66 2.41 17.25
CA ARG A 8 4.45 3.57 16.37
C ARG A 8 5.41 3.59 15.17
N TYR A 9 6.64 3.11 15.37
CA TYR A 9 7.56 2.91 14.26
C TYR A 9 7.07 1.84 13.29
N TRP A 10 6.56 0.70 13.77
CA TRP A 10 5.96 -0.33 12.90
C TRP A 10 4.76 0.20 12.13
N HIS A 11 3.88 0.96 12.79
CA HIS A 11 2.76 1.64 12.14
C HIS A 11 3.25 2.57 11.02
N ALA A 12 4.28 3.38 11.26
CA ALA A 12 4.85 4.27 10.25
C ALA A 12 5.51 3.49 9.09
N VAL A 13 6.20 2.39 9.37
CA VAL A 13 6.76 1.51 8.33
C VAL A 13 5.66 0.93 7.45
N GLU A 14 4.55 0.49 8.05
CA GLU A 14 3.41 -0.07 7.32
C GLU A 14 2.73 0.97 6.42
N LEU A 15 2.67 2.24 6.85
CA LEU A 15 2.19 3.36 6.02
C LEU A 15 3.11 3.64 4.81
N LEU A 16 4.41 3.38 4.94
CA LEU A 16 5.44 3.77 3.96
C LEU A 16 6.00 2.59 3.14
N GLN A 17 5.32 1.45 3.18
CA GLN A 17 5.66 0.29 2.37
C GLN A 17 4.50 -0.15 1.46
N PRO A 18 3.92 0.77 0.65
CA PRO A 18 2.84 0.38 -0.24
C PRO A 18 3.36 -0.62 -1.27
N GLN A 19 2.50 -1.55 -1.67
CA GLN A 19 2.84 -2.46 -2.75
C GLN A 19 3.05 -1.68 -4.07
N SER A 20 3.97 -2.17 -4.89
CA SER A 20 4.25 -1.57 -6.20
C SER A 20 3.15 -1.95 -7.18
N ALA A 21 2.79 -1.03 -8.07
CA ALA A 21 2.05 -1.38 -9.26
C ALA A 21 2.87 -2.40 -10.10
N PRO A 22 2.22 -3.37 -10.75
CA PRO A 22 2.92 -4.40 -11.51
C PRO A 22 3.73 -3.75 -12.64
N LYS A 23 4.94 -4.26 -12.86
CA LYS A 23 5.83 -3.72 -13.90
C LYS A 23 5.30 -4.04 -15.29
N LEU A 24 5.39 -3.07 -16.21
CA LEU A 24 5.16 -3.30 -17.63
C LEU A 24 6.15 -4.36 -18.14
N LYS A 25 5.62 -5.42 -18.73
CA LYS A 25 6.40 -6.49 -19.34
C LYS A 25 5.65 -7.10 -20.51
N LYS A 26 6.39 -7.58 -21.50
CA LYS A 26 5.80 -8.41 -22.56
C LYS A 26 5.30 -9.70 -21.94
N ARG A 27 4.09 -10.09 -22.33
CA ARG A 27 3.46 -11.33 -21.91
C ARG A 27 4.23 -12.52 -22.50
N ALA A 28 4.74 -13.42 -21.66
CA ALA A 28 5.55 -14.54 -22.16
C ALA A 28 4.69 -15.68 -22.73
N ASN A 29 3.49 -15.89 -22.19
CA ASN A 29 2.55 -16.89 -22.68
C ASN A 29 1.10 -16.52 -22.36
N ARG A 30 0.14 -17.23 -22.98
CA ARG A 30 -1.30 -16.96 -22.83
C ARG A 30 -1.90 -17.22 -21.44
N TYR A 31 -1.17 -17.77 -20.47
CA TYR A 31 -1.65 -17.94 -19.09
C TYR A 31 -1.21 -16.79 -18.18
N GLU A 32 -0.24 -15.99 -18.60
CA GLU A 32 0.22 -14.83 -17.84
C GLU A 32 -0.71 -13.63 -17.98
N ALA A 33 -0.67 -12.75 -16.97
CA ALA A 33 -1.31 -11.46 -17.02
C ALA A 33 -0.78 -10.62 -18.19
N PHE A 34 -1.68 -9.88 -18.82
CA PHE A 34 -1.35 -8.80 -19.73
C PHE A 34 -1.40 -7.47 -18.96
N ILE A 35 -0.28 -6.76 -18.91
CA ILE A 35 -0.14 -5.50 -18.15
C ILE A 35 0.10 -4.38 -19.14
N HIS A 36 -0.72 -3.33 -19.06
CA HIS A 36 -0.61 -2.16 -19.92
C HIS A 36 -1.10 -0.90 -19.22
N ASP A 37 -0.68 0.24 -19.77
CA ASP A 37 -1.10 1.56 -19.30
C ASP A 37 -2.06 2.20 -20.31
N THR A 38 -2.95 3.03 -19.79
CA THR A 38 -3.76 3.97 -20.58
C THR A 38 -3.70 5.34 -19.92
N SER A 39 -3.63 6.40 -20.73
CA SER A 39 -3.71 7.77 -20.21
C SER A 39 -5.05 7.98 -19.51
N ILE A 40 -5.02 8.70 -18.38
CA ILE A 40 -6.25 9.07 -17.68
C ILE A 40 -7.05 10.05 -18.52
N GLN A 41 -6.43 10.96 -19.28
CA GLN A 41 -7.11 11.99 -20.09
C GLN A 41 -8.19 11.39 -21.01
N ARG A 42 -7.88 10.27 -21.67
CA ARG A 42 -8.78 9.53 -22.55
C ARG A 42 -8.54 8.03 -22.37
N PRO A 43 -9.10 7.42 -21.31
CA PRO A 43 -8.84 6.03 -20.99
C PRO A 43 -9.47 5.12 -22.04
N LEU A 44 -8.75 4.09 -22.47
CA LEU A 44 -9.31 2.95 -23.20
C LEU A 44 -9.36 1.76 -22.25
N LEU A 45 -10.58 1.37 -21.85
CA LEU A 45 -10.76 0.37 -20.78
C LEU A 45 -10.59 -1.06 -21.30
N PRO A 46 -10.06 -2.00 -20.51
CA PRO A 46 -9.77 -3.37 -20.95
C PRO A 46 -10.95 -4.16 -21.53
N TRP A 47 -12.16 -3.85 -21.09
CA TRP A 47 -13.40 -4.50 -21.51
C TRP A 47 -14.05 -3.87 -22.74
N THR A 48 -13.49 -2.78 -23.27
CA THR A 48 -13.98 -2.17 -24.51
C THR A 48 -13.46 -2.91 -25.74
N PRO A 49 -14.25 -3.01 -26.83
CA PRO A 49 -13.82 -3.67 -28.07
C PRO A 49 -12.53 -3.08 -28.66
N GLU A 50 -12.32 -1.77 -28.52
CA GLU A 50 -11.18 -1.02 -29.03
C GLU A 50 -9.89 -1.25 -28.22
N SER A 51 -9.99 -1.91 -27.06
CA SER A 51 -8.85 -2.16 -26.18
C SER A 51 -7.82 -3.11 -26.81
N ILE A 52 -6.55 -2.85 -26.56
CA ILE A 52 -5.46 -3.79 -26.88
C ILE A 52 -5.60 -5.13 -26.14
N VAL A 53 -6.38 -5.19 -25.05
CA VAL A 53 -6.69 -6.42 -24.31
C VAL A 53 -7.60 -7.34 -25.12
N SER A 54 -8.53 -6.80 -25.90
CA SER A 54 -9.45 -7.59 -26.75
C SER A 54 -8.70 -8.36 -27.84
N GLN A 55 -7.52 -7.88 -28.22
CA GLN A 55 -6.62 -8.49 -29.20
C GLN A 55 -5.73 -9.59 -28.61
N GLN A 56 -5.72 -9.76 -27.28
CA GLN A 56 -4.88 -10.76 -26.61
C GLN A 56 -5.54 -12.13 -26.61
N GLU A 57 -4.78 -13.17 -27.00
CA GLU A 57 -5.29 -14.53 -26.95
C GLU A 57 -5.51 -15.02 -25.50
N LEU A 58 -6.66 -15.67 -25.27
CA LEU A 58 -6.96 -16.36 -24.03
C LEU A 58 -6.82 -17.89 -24.17
N PRO A 59 -6.41 -18.60 -23.12
CA PRO A 59 -6.51 -20.05 -23.08
C PRO A 59 -7.97 -20.50 -23.18
N LYS A 60 -8.19 -21.72 -23.67
CA LYS A 60 -9.53 -22.32 -23.68
C LYS A 60 -10.12 -22.34 -22.26
N LYS A 61 -11.40 -21.99 -22.13
CA LYS A 61 -12.14 -21.96 -20.85
C LYS A 61 -11.53 -21.00 -19.80
N ARG A 62 -11.10 -19.82 -20.25
CA ARG A 62 -10.64 -18.72 -19.40
C ARG A 62 -11.33 -17.43 -19.82
N ILE A 63 -11.51 -16.54 -18.85
CA ILE A 63 -11.98 -15.17 -19.05
C ILE A 63 -10.98 -14.20 -18.42
N TRP A 64 -11.08 -12.92 -18.77
CA TRP A 64 -10.28 -11.89 -18.11
C TRP A 64 -10.86 -11.53 -16.73
N SER A 65 -9.96 -11.32 -15.78
CA SER A 65 -10.17 -10.54 -14.55
C SER A 65 -9.22 -9.35 -14.61
N HIS A 66 -9.72 -8.14 -14.44
CA HIS A 66 -8.92 -6.93 -14.58
C HIS A 66 -8.67 -6.32 -13.20
N THR A 67 -7.43 -5.95 -12.92
CA THR A 67 -7.06 -5.17 -11.73
C THR A 67 -6.54 -3.82 -12.21
N LEU A 68 -7.24 -2.76 -11.82
CA LEU A 68 -6.84 -1.38 -12.04
C LEU A 68 -5.89 -0.94 -10.92
N TYR A 69 -4.85 -0.22 -11.30
CA TYR A 69 -3.98 0.58 -10.45
C TYR A 69 -4.15 2.03 -10.92
N ALA A 70 -4.90 2.81 -10.14
CA ALA A 70 -5.37 4.12 -10.55
C ALA A 70 -4.42 5.24 -10.09
N HIS A 71 -4.16 6.18 -10.99
CA HIS A 71 -3.32 7.34 -10.75
C HIS A 71 -1.93 6.96 -10.24
N LEU A 72 -1.12 6.39 -11.15
CA LEU A 72 0.24 5.99 -10.82
C LEU A 72 1.08 7.19 -10.36
N TYR A 73 1.88 6.98 -9.33
CA TYR A 73 2.80 7.97 -8.79
C TYR A 73 4.14 7.35 -8.38
N ASP A 74 5.16 8.19 -8.31
CA ASP A 74 6.50 7.85 -7.83
C ASP A 74 6.58 8.03 -6.31
N SER A 75 6.82 6.95 -5.57
CA SER A 75 6.91 6.99 -4.11
C SER A 75 8.05 7.89 -3.60
N ARG A 76 9.05 8.19 -4.44
CA ARG A 76 10.13 9.14 -4.06
C ARG A 76 9.60 10.53 -3.78
N LEU A 77 8.56 10.98 -4.49
CA LEU A 77 7.92 12.27 -4.24
C LEU A 77 7.30 12.33 -2.84
N VAL A 78 6.77 11.19 -2.37
CA VAL A 78 6.25 11.08 -1.01
C VAL A 78 7.38 11.18 0.01
N ALA A 79 8.46 10.42 -0.19
CA ALA A 79 9.64 10.44 0.67
C ALA A 79 10.27 11.84 0.76
N GLU A 80 10.47 12.52 -0.37
CA GLU A 80 10.99 13.89 -0.45
C GLU A 80 10.10 14.88 0.33
N LYS A 81 8.78 14.74 0.21
CA LYS A 81 7.84 15.60 0.93
C LYS A 81 7.89 15.36 2.43
N LEU A 82 7.97 14.10 2.86
CA LEU A 82 8.09 13.75 4.28
C LEU A 82 9.42 14.22 4.88
N ASP A 83 10.51 14.10 4.12
CA ASP A 83 11.82 14.63 4.51
C ASP A 83 11.75 16.15 4.73
N THR A 84 11.11 16.89 3.82
CA THR A 84 10.91 18.33 3.98
C THR A 84 10.11 18.69 5.25
N MET A 85 9.18 17.82 5.67
CA MET A 85 8.27 18.09 6.80
C MET A 85 8.86 17.68 8.16
N TYR A 86 9.60 16.57 8.20
CA TYR A 86 10.07 15.95 9.44
C TYR A 86 11.60 15.93 9.60
N GLY A 87 12.35 16.12 8.51
CA GLY A 87 13.81 16.05 8.45
C GLY A 87 14.36 14.63 8.42
N ALA A 88 15.45 14.42 7.69
CA ALA A 88 16.24 13.18 7.72
C ALA A 88 17.29 13.19 8.84
N ASP A 89 16.89 12.74 10.02
CA ASP A 89 17.86 12.48 11.09
C ASP A 89 18.50 11.11 10.89
N GLN A 90 19.61 11.09 10.14
CA GLN A 90 20.64 10.04 10.08
C GLN A 90 20.17 8.60 9.78
N GLY A 91 20.50 8.09 8.58
CA GLY A 91 20.75 6.66 8.37
C GLY A 91 19.72 5.86 7.55
N TYR A 92 18.74 6.50 6.91
CA TYR A 92 17.86 5.80 5.98
C TYR A 92 18.43 5.85 4.56
N GLN A 93 18.58 4.71 3.88
CA GLN A 93 18.79 4.72 2.43
C GLN A 93 17.50 5.21 1.77
N GLU A 94 17.59 6.27 0.96
CA GLU A 94 16.45 6.75 0.19
C GLU A 94 15.78 5.59 -0.54
N PRO A 95 14.44 5.45 -0.42
CA PRO A 95 13.74 4.38 -1.10
C PRO A 95 13.95 4.53 -2.60
N GLY A 96 14.45 3.45 -3.23
CA GLY A 96 14.61 3.41 -4.67
C GLY A 96 13.26 3.63 -5.38
N PHE A 97 13.33 4.11 -6.62
CA PHE A 97 12.15 4.36 -7.45
C PHE A 97 11.16 3.20 -7.38
N ARG A 98 9.93 3.52 -6.99
CA ARG A 98 8.80 2.61 -6.96
C ARG A 98 7.58 3.34 -7.46
N GLU A 99 6.93 2.73 -8.44
CA GLU A 99 5.66 3.23 -8.94
C GLU A 99 4.54 2.52 -8.18
N SER A 100 3.72 3.30 -7.47
CA SER A 100 2.52 2.81 -6.80
C SER A 100 1.30 3.53 -7.36
N ALA A 101 0.12 3.27 -6.80
CA ALA A 101 -1.15 3.80 -7.25
C ALA A 101 -1.92 4.37 -6.07
N VAL A 102 -2.74 5.41 -6.30
CA VAL A 102 -3.54 6.02 -5.23
C VAL A 102 -4.57 5.02 -4.69
N PHE A 103 -5.16 4.22 -5.59
CA PHE A 103 -6.00 3.09 -5.24
C PHE A 103 -5.94 2.01 -6.32
N ALA A 104 -6.45 0.83 -5.98
CA ALA A 104 -6.62 -0.28 -6.89
C ALA A 104 -8.00 -0.89 -6.72
N ALA A 105 -8.53 -1.47 -7.80
CA ALA A 105 -9.85 -2.10 -7.79
C ALA A 105 -9.91 -3.24 -8.83
N LYS A 106 -10.73 -4.25 -8.57
CA LYS A 106 -10.91 -5.39 -9.48
C LYS A 106 -12.20 -5.24 -10.28
N PHE A 107 -12.14 -5.63 -11.54
CA PHE A 107 -13.25 -5.61 -12.48
C PHE A 107 -13.39 -6.96 -13.18
N THR A 108 -14.62 -7.37 -13.39
CA THR A 108 -14.97 -8.54 -14.18
C THR A 108 -14.65 -8.33 -15.67
N MET A 109 -14.68 -9.40 -16.48
CA MET A 109 -14.52 -9.33 -17.94
C MET A 109 -15.47 -8.32 -18.62
N ALA A 110 -16.64 -8.09 -18.03
CA ALA A 110 -17.66 -7.18 -18.53
C ALA A 110 -17.52 -5.75 -17.95
N GLY A 111 -16.40 -5.42 -17.30
CA GLY A 111 -16.17 -4.09 -16.75
C GLY A 111 -16.99 -3.73 -15.53
N ARG A 112 -17.53 -4.73 -14.82
CA ARG A 112 -18.24 -4.50 -13.54
C ARG A 112 -17.27 -4.54 -12.38
N LEU A 113 -17.37 -3.57 -11.47
CA LEU A 113 -16.61 -3.57 -10.22
C LEU A 113 -16.90 -4.87 -9.45
N VAL A 114 -15.85 -5.51 -8.93
CA VAL A 114 -15.99 -6.64 -8.00
C VAL A 114 -16.23 -6.06 -6.62
N ASP A 115 -17.28 -6.52 -5.95
CA ASP A 115 -17.64 -6.07 -4.60
C ASP A 115 -16.44 -6.16 -3.64
N ASP A 116 -16.31 -5.14 -2.79
CA ASP A 116 -15.25 -5.01 -1.78
C ASP A 116 -13.81 -5.01 -2.31
N SER A 117 -13.60 -4.98 -3.63
CA SER A 117 -12.25 -5.09 -4.21
C SER A 117 -11.43 -3.81 -4.23
N LEU A 118 -12.04 -2.65 -3.94
CA LEU A 118 -11.32 -1.38 -3.92
C LEU A 118 -10.44 -1.29 -2.67
N VAL A 119 -9.17 -0.97 -2.87
CA VAL A 119 -8.16 -0.77 -1.83
C VAL A 119 -7.38 0.53 -2.08
N LEU A 120 -7.27 1.38 -1.07
CA LEU A 120 -6.45 2.59 -1.06
C LEU A 120 -4.98 2.27 -0.80
N SER A 121 -4.08 3.11 -1.30
CA SER A 121 -2.69 3.11 -0.85
C SER A 121 -2.58 3.78 0.52
N SER A 122 -2.02 3.06 1.49
CA SER A 122 -1.69 3.57 2.82
C SER A 122 -0.75 4.78 2.75
N GLU A 123 0.25 4.73 1.86
CA GLU A 123 1.20 5.83 1.61
C GLU A 123 0.52 7.07 1.04
N ALA A 124 -0.35 6.91 0.03
CA ALA A 124 -1.09 8.02 -0.55
C ALA A 124 -2.06 8.65 0.47
N TRP A 125 -2.74 7.82 1.26
CA TRP A 125 -3.58 8.30 2.37
C TRP A 125 -2.75 9.07 3.40
N PHE A 126 -1.64 8.49 3.86
CA PHE A 126 -0.75 9.10 4.84
C PHE A 126 -0.23 10.47 4.38
N LEU A 127 0.27 10.53 3.14
CA LEU A 127 0.70 11.79 2.54
C LEU A 127 -0.43 12.83 2.55
N GLY A 128 -1.65 12.44 2.18
CA GLY A 128 -2.82 13.31 2.22
C GLY A 128 -3.11 13.86 3.62
N ARG A 129 -2.99 13.04 4.67
CA ARG A 129 -3.10 13.49 6.06
C ARG A 129 -1.99 14.48 6.43
N VAL A 130 -0.75 14.21 6.05
CA VAL A 130 0.39 15.12 6.29
C VAL A 130 0.19 16.47 5.59
N LEU A 131 -0.19 16.46 4.32
CA LEU A 131 -0.43 17.68 3.53
C LEU A 131 -1.55 18.55 4.11
N THR A 132 -2.58 17.90 4.66
CA THR A 132 -3.73 18.58 5.26
C THR A 132 -3.57 18.88 6.75
N GLY A 133 -2.43 18.51 7.36
CA GLY A 133 -2.18 18.68 8.79
C GLY A 133 -3.12 17.86 9.69
N LYS A 134 -3.72 16.80 9.16
CA LYS A 134 -4.59 15.89 9.90
C LYS A 134 -3.77 14.80 10.59
N ASP A 135 -4.28 14.30 11.71
CA ASP A 135 -3.69 13.14 12.37
C ASP A 135 -3.75 11.90 11.47
N TRP A 136 -2.67 11.13 11.41
CA TRP A 136 -2.53 9.94 10.58
C TRP A 136 -2.37 8.67 11.40
N THR A 137 -2.43 8.75 12.73
CA THR A 137 -2.30 7.57 13.58
C THR A 137 -3.50 6.63 13.45
N ARG A 138 -4.65 7.13 12.98
CA ARG A 138 -5.90 6.38 12.85
C ARG A 138 -6.75 6.86 11.67
N GLY A 139 -7.68 6.01 11.26
CA GLY A 139 -8.77 6.37 10.36
C GLY A 139 -8.57 5.95 8.91
N PHE A 140 -7.52 5.19 8.61
CA PHE A 140 -7.32 4.61 7.28
C PHE A 140 -8.51 3.72 6.89
N GLU A 141 -8.96 2.83 7.77
CA GLU A 141 -10.06 1.90 7.56
C GLU A 141 -11.39 2.64 7.34
N THR A 142 -11.56 3.76 8.03
CA THR A 142 -12.75 4.62 7.86
C THR A 142 -12.74 5.31 6.49
N ASP A 143 -11.61 5.87 6.08
CA ASP A 143 -11.45 6.51 4.78
C ASP A 143 -11.52 5.47 3.63
N GLN A 144 -10.92 4.29 3.81
CA GLN A 144 -11.03 3.12 2.92
C GLN A 144 -12.48 2.70 2.72
N LYS A 145 -13.26 2.60 3.81
CA LYS A 145 -14.69 2.29 3.73
C LYS A 145 -15.46 3.37 2.97
N THR A 146 -15.17 4.64 3.24
CA THR A 146 -15.82 5.78 2.58
C THR A 146 -15.58 5.78 1.07
N VAL A 147 -14.34 5.55 0.64
CA VAL A 147 -13.99 5.48 -0.79
C VAL A 147 -14.64 4.25 -1.45
N ARG A 148 -14.69 3.12 -0.75
CA ARG A 148 -15.35 1.91 -1.26
C ARG A 148 -16.85 2.08 -1.43
N GLU A 149 -17.54 2.69 -0.47
CA GLU A 149 -18.96 3.01 -0.58
C GLU A 149 -19.24 3.95 -1.75
N ARG A 150 -18.39 4.98 -1.94
CA ARG A 150 -18.48 5.88 -3.10
C ARG A 150 -18.27 5.13 -4.41
N ALA A 151 -17.28 4.24 -4.49
CA ALA A 151 -17.02 3.44 -5.69
C ALA A 151 -18.19 2.51 -6.02
N ASN A 152 -18.77 1.82 -5.02
CA ASN A 152 -19.93 0.97 -5.24
C ASN A 152 -21.15 1.75 -5.74
N ALA A 153 -21.35 2.98 -5.26
CA ALA A 153 -22.44 3.84 -5.70
C ALA A 153 -22.22 4.44 -7.10
N LEU A 154 -20.98 4.79 -7.45
CA LEU A 154 -20.64 5.43 -8.72
C LEU A 154 -20.45 4.42 -9.86
N LEU A 155 -19.92 3.23 -9.56
CA LEU A 155 -19.52 2.21 -10.53
C LEU A 155 -20.59 1.12 -10.68
N GLU A 156 -21.87 1.48 -10.55
CA GLU A 156 -22.97 0.55 -10.70
C GLU A 156 -23.11 0.12 -12.17
N GLY A 157 -22.92 -1.17 -12.44
CA GLY A 157 -23.07 -1.72 -13.78
C GLY A 157 -21.75 -1.85 -14.53
N GLU A 158 -21.80 -1.65 -15.86
CA GLU A 158 -20.60 -1.62 -16.69
C GLU A 158 -19.94 -0.24 -16.59
N VAL A 159 -18.69 -0.23 -16.12
CA VAL A 159 -17.98 0.99 -15.78
C VAL A 159 -17.45 1.68 -17.04
N SER A 160 -17.76 2.98 -17.15
CA SER A 160 -17.29 3.83 -18.24
C SER A 160 -15.99 4.54 -17.89
N SER A 161 -15.37 5.14 -18.90
CA SER A 161 -14.14 5.94 -18.72
C SER A 161 -14.40 7.21 -17.91
N ALA A 162 -15.62 7.76 -18.00
CA ALA A 162 -16.01 8.94 -17.23
C ALA A 162 -16.10 8.59 -15.74
N ASP A 163 -16.69 7.44 -15.39
CA ASP A 163 -16.89 7.04 -14.00
C ASP A 163 -15.55 6.79 -13.29
N LEU A 164 -14.59 6.14 -13.96
CA LEU A 164 -13.24 5.95 -13.39
C LEU A 164 -12.49 7.27 -13.21
N ARG A 165 -12.61 8.20 -14.17
CA ARG A 165 -12.03 9.54 -14.05
C ARG A 165 -12.66 10.31 -12.89
N GLU A 166 -13.98 10.26 -12.75
CA GLU A 166 -14.71 10.90 -11.66
C GLU A 166 -14.28 10.33 -10.31
N LEU A 167 -14.26 9.00 -10.17
CA LEU A 167 -13.82 8.36 -8.93
C LEU A 167 -12.39 8.76 -8.58
N THR A 168 -11.48 8.74 -9.57
CA THR A 168 -10.08 9.09 -9.37
C THR A 168 -9.92 10.53 -8.91
N HIS A 169 -10.58 11.46 -9.60
CA HIS A 169 -10.57 12.87 -9.22
C HIS A 169 -11.11 13.07 -7.81
N TRP A 170 -12.27 12.47 -7.50
CA TRP A 170 -12.88 12.56 -6.18
C TRP A 170 -11.98 11.97 -5.09
N THR A 171 -11.35 10.82 -5.31
CA THR A 171 -10.43 10.20 -4.34
C THR A 171 -9.22 11.08 -4.06
N LEU A 172 -8.61 11.69 -5.09
CA LEU A 172 -7.50 12.64 -4.91
C LEU A 172 -7.88 13.83 -4.02
N GLN A 173 -9.07 14.39 -4.24
CA GLN A 173 -9.60 15.50 -3.44
C GLN A 173 -9.96 15.06 -2.01
N PHE A 174 -10.61 13.91 -1.88
CA PHE A 174 -11.02 13.34 -0.59
C PHE A 174 -9.81 13.08 0.32
N LEU A 175 -8.74 12.50 -0.23
CA LEU A 175 -7.50 12.25 0.50
C LEU A 175 -6.72 13.53 0.80
N GLY A 176 -7.05 14.67 0.17
CA GLY A 176 -6.30 15.91 0.32
C GLY A 176 -4.98 15.93 -0.44
N LEU A 177 -4.85 15.08 -1.46
CA LEU A 177 -3.69 15.04 -2.35
C LEU A 177 -3.75 16.17 -3.40
N GLY A 178 -4.96 16.53 -3.85
CA GLY A 178 -5.14 17.56 -4.87
C GLY A 178 -4.27 17.29 -6.11
N ASP A 179 -3.50 18.31 -6.52
CA ASP A 179 -2.57 18.22 -7.65
C ASP A 179 -1.12 17.96 -7.21
N PHE A 180 -0.88 17.42 -5.99
CA PHE A 180 0.47 17.19 -5.47
C PHE A 180 1.34 16.37 -6.43
N PHE A 181 0.77 15.33 -7.04
CA PHE A 181 1.47 14.48 -8.00
C PHE A 181 1.51 15.07 -9.42
N GLY A 182 0.84 16.21 -9.66
CA GLY A 182 0.62 16.81 -10.96
C GLY A 182 -0.85 16.76 -11.39
N GLU A 183 -1.14 17.34 -12.56
CA GLU A 183 -2.47 17.30 -13.16
C GLU A 183 -2.88 15.86 -13.50
N MET A 184 -4.02 15.42 -12.98
CA MET A 184 -4.55 14.05 -13.14
C MET A 184 -4.51 13.53 -14.59
N ASP A 185 -4.76 14.40 -15.58
CA ASP A 185 -4.82 14.03 -16.99
C ASP A 185 -3.46 13.60 -17.58
N HIS A 186 -2.35 13.99 -16.94
CA HIS A 186 -1.00 13.57 -17.32
C HIS A 186 -0.58 12.22 -16.71
N HIS A 187 -1.40 11.65 -15.82
CA HIS A 187 -1.15 10.36 -15.21
C HIS A 187 -1.78 9.21 -16.01
N HIS A 188 -1.46 7.99 -15.57
CA HIS A 188 -1.88 6.75 -16.20
C HIS A 188 -2.73 5.91 -15.25
N PHE A 189 -3.65 5.17 -15.84
CA PHE A 189 -4.18 3.94 -15.27
C PHE A 189 -3.33 2.79 -15.74
N ARG A 190 -2.96 1.89 -14.83
CA ARG A 190 -2.37 0.60 -15.19
C ARG A 190 -3.35 -0.51 -14.96
N PHE A 191 -3.54 -1.34 -15.97
CA PHE A 191 -4.39 -2.51 -15.88
C PHE A 191 -3.56 -3.77 -15.96
N ARG A 192 -3.80 -4.67 -15.01
CA ARG A 192 -3.38 -6.07 -15.05
C ARG A 192 -4.59 -6.92 -15.43
N SER A 193 -4.59 -7.50 -16.62
CA SER A 193 -5.64 -8.42 -17.07
C SER A 193 -5.16 -9.86 -16.94
N GLN A 194 -5.69 -10.60 -15.97
CA GLN A 194 -5.31 -11.98 -15.64
C GLN A 194 -6.31 -12.98 -16.25
N PRO A 195 -5.85 -14.03 -16.96
CA PRO A 195 -6.71 -15.14 -17.36
C PRO A 195 -7.13 -15.98 -16.15
N VAL A 196 -8.42 -16.04 -15.84
CA VAL A 196 -8.97 -16.79 -14.70
C VAL A 196 -10.02 -17.81 -15.13
N LYS A 197 -10.25 -18.84 -14.29
CA LYS A 197 -11.39 -19.77 -14.47
C LYS A 197 -12.68 -19.05 -14.04
N PRO A 198 -13.76 -19.08 -14.83
CA PRO A 198 -15.03 -18.47 -14.44
C PRO A 198 -15.55 -18.98 -13.08
N ASP A 199 -15.44 -20.29 -12.85
CA ASP A 199 -15.99 -20.95 -11.65
C ASP A 199 -15.02 -20.98 -10.46
N LYS A 200 -13.80 -20.48 -10.64
CA LYS A 200 -12.79 -20.42 -9.59
C LYS A 200 -11.91 -19.19 -9.81
N PRO A 201 -12.44 -17.98 -9.50
CA PRO A 201 -11.58 -16.81 -9.44
C PRO A 201 -10.50 -17.09 -8.41
N GLU A 202 -9.23 -17.04 -8.82
CA GLU A 202 -8.12 -17.17 -7.89
C GLU A 202 -8.14 -15.95 -6.97
N SER A 203 -7.98 -16.18 -5.66
CA SER A 203 -7.78 -15.10 -4.71
C SER A 203 -6.40 -14.51 -5.00
N GLU A 204 -6.37 -13.39 -5.73
CA GLU A 204 -5.14 -12.60 -5.85
C GLU A 204 -4.88 -11.87 -4.53
N ASP A 205 -3.61 -11.82 -4.14
CA ASP A 205 -3.09 -10.97 -3.06
C ASP A 205 -3.62 -9.54 -3.22
N ASP A 206 -3.90 -8.89 -2.08
CA ASP A 206 -4.44 -7.54 -2.08
C ASP A 206 -3.48 -6.57 -2.78
N PRO A 207 -3.98 -5.78 -3.74
CA PRO A 207 -3.11 -5.12 -4.73
C PRO A 207 -2.29 -3.95 -4.18
N LEU A 208 -2.66 -3.39 -3.02
CA LEU A 208 -1.99 -2.22 -2.43
C LEU A 208 -1.72 -2.28 -0.91
N ASN A 209 -2.44 -3.14 -0.16
CA ASN A 209 -2.37 -3.45 1.29
C ASN A 209 -2.33 -2.29 2.33
N SER A 210 -3.05 -2.50 3.44
CA SER A 210 -2.47 -2.72 4.79
C SER A 210 -3.58 -3.18 5.76
N PHE A 211 -3.45 -4.39 6.32
CA PHE A 211 -4.47 -4.99 7.22
C PHE A 211 -4.30 -4.60 8.69
N LEU A 212 -3.18 -3.96 9.04
CA LEU A 212 -2.72 -3.87 10.43
C LEU A 212 -2.63 -2.42 10.94
N LEU A 213 -3.06 -1.40 10.19
CA LEU A 213 -2.88 0.00 10.61
C LEU A 213 -3.65 0.33 11.88
N ASP A 214 -4.98 0.18 11.88
CA ASP A 214 -5.75 0.45 13.10
C ASP A 214 -5.37 -0.51 14.24
N ASP A 215 -5.03 -1.78 13.93
CA ASP A 215 -4.56 -2.76 14.93
C ASP A 215 -3.26 -2.31 15.60
N LEU A 216 -2.27 -1.82 14.84
CA LEU A 216 -1.01 -1.31 15.38
C LEU A 216 -1.23 -0.04 16.20
N ALA A 217 -2.16 0.81 15.79
CA ALA A 217 -2.55 1.98 16.57
C ALA A 217 -3.20 1.59 17.90
N ASP A 218 -4.10 0.59 17.89
CA ASP A 218 -4.74 0.03 19.08
C ASP A 218 -3.72 -0.57 20.05
N VAL A 219 -2.74 -1.32 19.53
CA VAL A 219 -1.65 -1.90 20.33
C VAL A 219 -0.78 -0.79 20.94
N ALA A 220 -0.43 0.25 20.19
CA ALA A 220 0.34 1.37 20.72
C ALA A 220 -0.41 2.07 21.87
N ASP A 221 -1.70 2.33 21.71
CA ASP A 221 -2.53 2.95 22.75
C ASP A 221 -2.72 2.03 23.97
N ALA A 222 -2.81 0.71 23.78
CA ALA A 222 -2.83 -0.25 24.88
C ALA A 222 -1.50 -0.22 25.66
N ILE A 223 -0.36 -0.20 24.98
CA ILE A 223 0.98 -0.09 25.58
C ILE A 223 1.11 1.19 26.42
N SER A 224 0.65 2.33 25.91
CA SER A 224 0.67 3.62 26.63
C SER A 224 -0.11 3.57 27.95
N ARG A 225 -1.17 2.75 28.00
CA ARG A 225 -2.00 2.50 29.19
C ARG A 225 -1.47 1.38 30.09
N GLY A 226 -0.29 0.84 29.79
CA GLY A 226 0.33 -0.26 30.53
C GLY A 226 -0.29 -1.64 30.25
N VAL A 227 -1.14 -1.77 29.22
CA VAL A 227 -1.79 -3.03 28.83
C VAL A 227 -1.01 -3.68 27.70
N LYS A 228 -0.38 -4.82 27.98
CA LYS A 228 0.44 -5.57 27.01
C LYS A 228 0.24 -7.06 27.22
N SER A 229 0.27 -7.85 26.15
CA SER A 229 0.33 -9.31 26.27
C SER A 229 1.73 -9.74 26.73
N GLU A 230 1.82 -10.87 27.44
CA GLU A 230 3.10 -11.40 27.92
C GLU A 230 4.12 -11.64 26.78
N PRO A 231 3.76 -12.19 25.61
CA PRO A 231 4.68 -12.33 24.49
C PRO A 231 5.18 -10.98 23.94
N LEU A 232 4.29 -9.98 23.85
CA LEU A 232 4.65 -8.66 23.34
C LEU A 232 5.56 -7.92 24.32
N ASP A 233 5.29 -8.00 25.62
CA ASP A 233 6.15 -7.43 26.65
C ASP A 233 7.54 -8.07 26.65
N GLN A 234 7.63 -9.39 26.50
CA GLN A 234 8.91 -10.09 26.37
C GLN A 234 9.72 -9.59 25.16
N TYR A 235 9.06 -9.44 24.01
CA TYR A 235 9.70 -8.91 22.80
C TYR A 235 10.19 -7.47 22.99
N LEU A 236 9.33 -6.58 23.49
CA LEU A 236 9.66 -5.16 23.66
C LEU A 236 10.78 -4.96 24.68
N ARG A 237 10.82 -5.75 25.76
CA ARG A 237 11.94 -5.75 26.72
C ARG A 237 13.27 -6.19 26.09
N TYR A 238 13.25 -7.19 25.21
CA TYR A 238 14.46 -7.63 24.53
C TYR A 238 15.08 -6.53 23.66
N HIS A 239 14.25 -5.63 23.13
CA HIS A 239 14.66 -4.54 22.25
C HIS A 239 14.82 -3.19 22.95
N ASP A 240 14.65 -3.14 24.28
CA ASP A 240 14.85 -1.93 25.08
C ASP A 240 16.29 -1.40 24.90
N PRO A 241 16.47 -0.15 24.43
CA PRO A 241 17.79 0.42 24.26
C PRO A 241 18.59 0.54 25.56
N GLU A 242 17.96 0.60 26.74
CA GLU A 242 18.69 0.57 28.02
C GLU A 242 19.31 -0.81 28.31
N LEU A 243 18.76 -1.87 27.72
CA LEU A 243 19.29 -3.24 27.81
C LEU A 243 20.27 -3.58 26.67
N ARG A 244 20.39 -2.71 25.66
CA ARG A 244 21.40 -2.82 24.59
C ARG A 244 22.74 -2.35 25.11
N LEU A 245 23.66 -3.30 25.25
CA LEU A 245 25.05 -2.99 25.58
C LEU A 245 25.70 -2.27 24.40
N HIS A 246 25.96 -0.98 24.55
CA HIS A 246 26.78 -0.23 23.60
C HIS A 246 28.22 -0.75 23.68
N MET A 247 28.68 -1.46 22.63
CA MET A 247 30.03 -2.04 22.57
C MET A 247 31.14 -1.02 22.73
N ASP A 248 30.87 0.25 22.42
CA ASP A 248 31.82 1.36 22.50
C ASP A 248 31.85 2.03 23.89
N ASP A 249 30.94 1.68 24.80
CA ASP A 249 30.95 2.19 26.16
C ASP A 249 31.96 1.40 27.02
N LYS A 250 32.93 2.10 27.62
CA LYS A 250 33.95 1.51 28.49
C LYS A 250 33.36 0.75 29.68
N ARG A 251 32.11 1.02 30.06
CA ARG A 251 31.38 0.34 31.15
C ARG A 251 30.64 -0.93 30.70
N ALA A 252 30.48 -1.15 29.40
CA ALA A 252 29.74 -2.30 28.85
C ALA A 252 30.55 -3.61 28.84
N SER A 253 31.84 -3.57 29.17
CA SER A 253 32.76 -4.71 29.03
C SER A 253 32.38 -5.94 29.87
N LEU A 254 32.02 -5.78 31.14
CA LEU A 254 31.72 -6.90 32.04
C LEU A 254 30.41 -7.64 31.73
N PRO A 255 29.26 -6.94 31.50
CA PRO A 255 28.02 -7.61 31.10
C PRO A 255 28.11 -8.26 29.69
N LEU A 256 28.90 -7.66 28.79
CA LEU A 256 29.11 -8.18 27.43
C LEU A 256 29.95 -9.45 27.43
N MET A 257 31.00 -9.50 28.27
CA MET A 257 31.78 -10.71 28.49
C MET A 257 30.90 -11.87 28.99
N GLY A 258 30.01 -11.63 29.97
CA GLY A 258 29.10 -12.67 30.47
C GLY A 258 28.12 -13.20 29.42
N ARG A 259 27.64 -12.35 28.50
CA ARG A 259 26.75 -12.77 27.39
C ARG A 259 27.46 -13.48 26.25
N LEU A 260 28.77 -13.28 26.09
CA LEU A 260 29.60 -13.94 25.07
C LEU A 260 30.30 -15.20 25.60
N MET A 261 30.11 -15.54 26.88
CA MET A 261 30.66 -16.78 27.43
C MET A 261 29.97 -18.00 26.79
N PRO A 262 30.73 -19.05 26.43
CA PRO A 262 30.20 -20.26 25.80
C PRO A 262 29.06 -20.91 26.60
N ASP A 263 29.12 -20.79 27.93
CA ASP A 263 28.15 -21.35 28.87
C ASP A 263 26.75 -20.74 28.73
N ALA A 264 26.63 -19.53 28.16
CA ALA A 264 25.35 -18.86 27.91
C ALA A 264 24.60 -19.43 26.68
N TYR A 265 25.30 -20.22 25.84
CA TYR A 265 24.76 -20.85 24.64
C TYR A 265 24.83 -22.39 24.71
N ALA A 266 25.18 -22.94 25.88
CA ALA A 266 25.13 -24.38 26.11
C ALA A 266 23.66 -24.80 26.35
N SER A 267 22.95 -25.05 25.26
CA SER A 267 21.72 -25.84 25.20
C SER A 267 21.64 -26.54 23.85
#